data_AF-A0AAV2QSV0-F1
#
_entry.id   AF-A0AAV2QSV0-F1
#
_cell.length_a   1.000
_cell.length_b   1.000
_cell.length_c   1.000
_cell.angle_alpha   90.00
_cell.angle_beta   90.00
_cell.angle_gamma   90.00
#
_symmetry.space_group_name_H-M   'P 1'
#
loop_
_entity.id
_entity.type
_entity.pdbx_description
1 polymer ?
#
loop_
_entity_poly.entity_id
_entity_poly.type
_entity_poly.pdbx_seq_one_letter_code
_entity_poly.pdbx_strand_id
1 'polypeptide(L)'
;MFIRYSLRRNHIYAASVARHFQLAFSNNYELINHVRIHTGEKPYQCSLCVKSFSTNYKLKSHLRRHAGDKPYQCSKCVQAFSDSANLTSHMRIHTGEKPYQCRHCSKAFSQNSGLKKHMRTHTGEKPYQCSQCDQVFSTNSNLRCHMS
;
A
#
# COMPACT_ATOMS: atom_id res chain seq x y z
N MET A 1 -8.31 25.08 31.42
CA MET A 1 -9.23 25.36 30.29
C MET A 1 -8.45 25.42 28.97
N PHE A 2 -8.01 24.28 28.40
CA PHE A 2 -7.25 24.29 27.15
C PHE A 2 -7.44 23.00 26.34
N ILE A 3 -8.62 22.83 25.72
CA ILE A 3 -8.82 21.85 24.62
C ILE A 3 -9.83 22.44 23.62
N ARG A 4 -9.47 23.49 22.87
CA ARG A 4 -10.28 23.95 21.72
C ARG A 4 -9.50 24.40 20.48
N TYR A 5 -8.16 24.40 20.51
CA TYR A 5 -7.36 24.95 19.41
C TYR A 5 -6.98 23.95 18.29
N SER A 6 -7.08 22.63 18.52
CA SER A 6 -6.61 21.63 17.55
C SER A 6 -7.68 21.15 16.55
N LEU A 7 -8.97 21.36 16.82
CA LEU A 7 -10.08 20.90 15.96
C LEU A 7 -10.41 21.89 14.83
N ARG A 8 -10.23 23.21 15.06
CA ARG A 8 -10.59 24.25 14.08
C ARG A 8 -9.64 24.31 12.87
N ARG A 9 -8.35 24.00 13.05
CA ARG A 9 -7.37 23.98 11.93
C ARG A 9 -7.60 22.81 10.97
N ASN A 10 -8.08 21.67 11.48
CA ASN A 10 -8.40 20.49 10.66
C ASN A 10 -9.61 20.71 9.75
N HIS A 11 -10.63 21.46 10.21
CA HIS A 11 -11.80 21.79 9.40
C HIS A 11 -11.48 22.71 8.22
N ILE A 12 -10.61 23.71 8.42
CA ILE A 12 -10.23 24.67 7.37
C ILE A 12 -9.33 23.99 6.32
N TYR A 13 -8.44 23.08 6.73
CA TYR A 13 -7.59 22.33 5.80
C TYR A 13 -8.38 21.25 5.03
N ALA A 14 -9.32 20.55 5.70
CA ALA A 14 -10.23 19.60 5.05
C ALA A 14 -11.09 20.25 3.96
N ALA A 15 -11.55 21.49 4.17
CA ALA A 15 -12.30 22.26 3.19
C ALA A 15 -11.46 22.71 1.97
N SER A 16 -10.16 22.96 2.16
CA SER A 16 -9.25 23.36 1.07
C SER A 16 -8.83 22.18 0.18
N VAL A 17 -8.63 20.99 0.75
CA VAL A 17 -8.17 19.80 0.00
C VAL A 17 -9.31 19.13 -0.79
N ALA A 18 -10.54 19.17 -0.29
CA ALA A 18 -11.72 18.67 -1.02
C ALA A 18 -11.97 19.44 -2.34
N ARG A 19 -11.58 20.72 -2.41
CA ARG A 19 -11.78 21.57 -3.59
C ARG A 19 -10.84 21.26 -4.76
N HIS A 20 -9.73 20.54 -4.56
CA HIS A 20 -8.74 20.35 -5.63
C HIS A 20 -8.99 19.08 -6.48
N PHE A 21 -9.80 18.12 -6.02
CA PHE A 21 -9.90 16.80 -6.68
C PHE A 21 -11.33 16.29 -6.99
N GLN A 22 -12.39 17.09 -6.81
CA GLN A 22 -13.77 16.73 -7.17
C GLN A 22 -14.23 15.32 -6.66
N LEU A 23 -13.76 14.88 -5.50
CA LEU A 23 -14.18 13.60 -4.91
C LEU A 23 -15.42 13.83 -4.03
N ALA A 24 -16.54 13.19 -4.39
CA ALA A 24 -17.72 13.13 -3.54
C ALA A 24 -17.54 12.02 -2.48
N PHE A 25 -17.68 12.38 -1.20
CA PHE A 25 -17.64 11.43 -0.08
C PHE A 25 -19.05 11.21 0.44
N SER A 26 -19.38 9.95 0.75
CA SER A 26 -20.74 9.59 1.18
C SER A 26 -21.02 10.02 2.62
N ASN A 27 -19.98 10.20 3.43
CA ASN A 27 -20.07 10.62 4.82
C ASN A 27 -18.78 11.30 5.31
N ASN A 28 -18.87 11.88 6.51
CA ASN A 28 -17.75 12.59 7.14
C ASN A 28 -16.57 11.66 7.50
N TYR A 29 -16.84 10.41 7.86
CA TYR A 29 -15.79 9.43 8.19
C TYR A 29 -14.88 9.12 7.00
N GLU A 30 -15.46 8.98 5.80
CA GLU A 30 -14.72 8.80 4.55
C GLU A 30 -13.86 10.02 4.21
N LEU A 31 -14.43 11.22 4.34
CA LEU A 31 -13.70 12.48 4.12
C LEU A 31 -12.50 12.60 5.08
N ILE A 32 -12.70 12.36 6.38
CA ILE A 32 -11.60 12.42 7.37
C ILE A 32 -10.51 11.42 7.02
N ASN A 33 -10.88 10.17 6.72
CA ASN A 33 -9.89 9.15 6.36
C ASN A 33 -9.13 9.49 5.06
N HIS A 34 -9.79 10.11 4.10
CA HIS A 34 -9.14 10.61 2.88
C HIS A 34 -8.13 11.72 3.21
N VAL A 35 -8.51 12.70 4.02
CA VAL A 35 -7.61 13.81 4.40
C VAL A 35 -6.34 13.29 5.09
N ARG A 36 -6.43 12.21 5.88
CA ARG A 36 -5.25 11.56 6.50
C ARG A 36 -4.20 11.07 5.50
N ILE A 37 -4.57 10.81 4.25
CA ILE A 37 -3.62 10.43 3.19
C ILE A 37 -2.71 11.61 2.85
N HIS A 38 -3.25 12.83 2.83
CA HIS A 38 -2.51 14.06 2.54
C HIS A 38 -1.71 14.55 3.73
N THR A 39 -2.26 14.46 4.93
CA THR A 39 -1.58 14.93 6.16
C THR A 39 -0.58 13.92 6.70
N GLY A 40 -0.67 12.65 6.30
CA GLY A 40 0.13 11.56 6.85
C GLY A 40 -0.27 11.14 8.27
N GLU A 41 -1.36 11.67 8.81
CA GLU A 41 -1.84 11.38 10.17
C GLU A 41 -2.17 9.88 10.33
N LYS A 42 -1.60 9.27 11.37
CA LYS A 42 -1.76 7.85 11.69
C LYS A 42 -2.13 7.68 13.16
N PRO A 43 -3.39 7.96 13.54
CA PRO A 43 -3.78 8.01 14.94
C PRO A 43 -3.85 6.63 15.61
N TYR A 44 -3.84 5.54 14.83
CA TYR A 44 -3.96 4.18 15.36
C TYR A 44 -2.58 3.54 15.51
N GLN A 45 -1.99 3.65 16.69
CA GLN A 45 -0.69 3.06 17.01
C GLN A 45 -0.80 1.59 17.39
N CYS A 46 0.16 0.77 16.96
CA CYS A 46 0.32 -0.60 17.42
C CYS A 46 0.93 -0.61 18.83
N SER A 47 0.37 -1.39 19.75
CA SER A 47 0.93 -1.57 21.10
C SER A 47 2.15 -2.49 21.13
N LEU A 48 2.40 -3.25 20.07
CA LEU A 48 3.46 -4.27 20.00
C LEU A 48 4.66 -3.85 19.16
N CYS A 49 4.57 -2.73 18.42
CA CYS A 49 5.70 -2.18 17.67
C CYS A 49 5.49 -0.68 17.35
N VAL A 50 6.53 -0.03 16.82
CA VAL A 50 6.52 1.41 16.50
C VAL A 50 5.62 1.81 15.32
N LYS A 51 4.85 0.88 14.74
CA LYS A 51 4.02 1.18 13.56
C LYS A 51 2.68 1.80 13.96
N SER A 52 2.29 2.83 13.22
CA SER A 52 0.95 3.45 13.31
C SER A 52 0.22 3.41 11.97
N PHE A 53 -1.10 3.50 12.02
CA PHE A 53 -2.00 3.33 10.88
C PHE A 53 -3.03 4.47 10.81
N SER A 54 -3.48 4.78 9.60
CA SER A 54 -4.48 5.84 9.36
C SER A 54 -5.92 5.41 9.66
N THR A 55 -6.17 4.10 9.75
CA THR A 55 -7.50 3.54 10.07
C THR A 55 -7.39 2.39 11.08
N ASN A 56 -8.45 2.20 11.88
CA ASN A 56 -8.52 1.11 12.86
C ASN A 56 -8.48 -0.28 12.19
N TYR A 57 -9.14 -0.43 11.04
CA TYR A 57 -9.12 -1.67 10.25
C TYR A 57 -7.69 -2.10 9.90
N LYS A 58 -6.86 -1.16 9.44
CA LYS A 58 -5.45 -1.44 9.11
C LYS A 58 -4.64 -1.84 10.33
N LEU A 59 -4.88 -1.23 11.49
CA LEU A 59 -4.27 -1.63 12.75
C LEU A 59 -4.70 -3.06 13.14
N LYS A 60 -5.99 -3.39 13.08
CA LYS A 60 -6.49 -4.75 13.37
C LYS A 60 -5.88 -5.81 12.45
N SER A 61 -5.86 -5.56 11.14
CA SER A 61 -5.22 -6.46 10.17
C SER A 61 -3.71 -6.62 10.45
N HIS A 62 -3.03 -5.54 10.85
CA HIS A 62 -1.64 -5.60 11.26
C HIS A 62 -1.40 -6.41 12.55
N LEU A 63 -2.28 -6.29 13.55
CA LEU A 63 -2.15 -7.04 14.82
C LEU A 63 -2.22 -8.55 14.60
N ARG A 64 -2.97 -9.03 13.60
CA ARG A 64 -2.99 -10.45 13.21
C ARG A 64 -1.60 -10.99 12.89
N ARG A 65 -0.72 -10.17 12.31
CA ARG A 65 0.66 -10.56 12.03
C ARG A 65 1.48 -10.82 13.30
N HIS A 66 1.22 -10.09 14.37
CA HIS A 66 1.86 -10.37 15.67
C HIS A 66 1.33 -11.65 16.30
N ALA A 67 0.03 -11.90 16.17
CA ALA A 67 -0.61 -13.11 16.67
C ALA A 67 -0.36 -14.37 15.81
N GLY A 68 0.19 -14.21 14.59
CA GLY A 68 0.27 -15.27 13.60
C GLY A 68 -1.10 -15.67 13.01
N ASP A 69 -2.14 -14.89 13.29
CA ASP A 69 -3.51 -15.17 12.85
C ASP A 69 -3.67 -14.97 11.34
N LYS A 70 -4.22 -16.00 10.68
CA LYS A 70 -4.42 -16.08 9.23
C LYS A 70 -5.82 -16.62 8.93
N PRO A 71 -6.87 -15.83 9.16
CA PRO A 71 -8.24 -16.32 9.09
C PRO A 71 -8.72 -16.57 7.65
N TYR A 72 -7.99 -16.08 6.63
CA TYR A 72 -8.38 -16.21 5.23
C TYR A 72 -7.61 -17.36 4.58
N GLN A 73 -8.24 -18.53 4.52
CA GLN A 73 -7.68 -19.73 3.91
C GLN A 73 -7.92 -19.77 2.40
N CYS A 74 -6.93 -20.23 1.64
CA CYS A 74 -7.10 -20.53 0.23
C CYS A 74 -7.87 -21.84 0.05
N SER A 75 -8.89 -21.84 -0.81
CA SER A 75 -9.67 -23.06 -1.10
C SER A 75 -8.98 -24.01 -2.09
N LYS A 76 -7.84 -23.62 -2.66
CA LYS A 76 -7.11 -24.38 -3.70
C LYS A 76 -5.72 -24.85 -3.24
N CYS A 77 -5.23 -24.40 -2.09
CA CYS A 77 -3.97 -24.85 -1.52
C CYS A 77 -3.91 -24.57 0.00
N VAL A 78 -2.85 -25.03 0.67
CA VAL A 78 -2.67 -24.90 2.13
C VAL A 78 -2.32 -23.50 2.62
N GLN A 79 -2.23 -22.51 1.72
CA GLN A 79 -1.85 -21.15 2.10
C GLN A 79 -2.99 -20.41 2.80
N ALA A 80 -2.64 -19.64 3.83
CA ALA A 80 -3.57 -18.77 4.56
C ALA A 80 -2.98 -17.37 4.75
N PHE A 81 -3.87 -16.37 4.82
CA PHE A 81 -3.53 -14.95 4.81
C PHE A 81 -4.18 -14.22 5.99
N SER A 82 -3.52 -13.15 6.45
CA SER A 82 -4.02 -12.29 7.53
C SER A 82 -5.07 -11.26 7.06
N ASP A 83 -5.21 -11.09 5.74
CA ASP A 83 -6.07 -10.10 5.10
C ASP A 83 -6.76 -10.71 3.87
N SER A 84 -8.03 -10.39 3.64
CA SER A 84 -8.82 -10.91 2.53
C SER A 84 -8.31 -10.42 1.17
N ALA A 85 -7.81 -9.17 1.08
CA ALA A 85 -7.28 -8.64 -0.17
C ALA A 85 -6.02 -9.39 -0.63
N ASN A 86 -5.22 -9.88 0.32
CA ASN A 86 -4.06 -10.72 0.04
C ASN A 86 -4.50 -12.09 -0.47
N LEU A 87 -5.53 -12.70 0.13
CA LEU A 87 -6.11 -13.94 -0.39
C LEU A 87 -6.65 -13.75 -1.82
N THR A 88 -7.44 -12.70 -2.08
CA THR A 88 -7.96 -12.40 -3.43
C THR A 88 -6.84 -12.24 -4.45
N SER A 89 -5.77 -11.53 -4.09
CA SER A 89 -4.60 -11.37 -4.97
C SER A 89 -3.87 -12.69 -5.19
N HIS A 90 -3.78 -13.54 -4.16
CA HIS A 90 -3.19 -14.88 -4.26
C HIS A 90 -4.00 -15.81 -5.17
N MET A 91 -5.34 -15.75 -5.13
CA MET A 91 -6.21 -16.59 -5.98
C MET A 91 -5.90 -16.44 -7.47
N ARG A 92 -5.33 -15.32 -7.91
CA ARG A 92 -4.89 -15.10 -9.30
C ARG A 92 -3.82 -16.08 -9.77
N ILE A 93 -3.08 -16.70 -8.86
CA ILE A 93 -2.13 -17.77 -9.20
C ILE A 93 -2.87 -19.03 -9.65
N HIS A 94 -4.03 -19.32 -9.06
CA HIS A 94 -4.86 -20.47 -9.43
C HIS A 94 -5.72 -20.20 -10.66
N THR A 95 -6.23 -18.98 -10.82
CA THR A 95 -7.09 -18.63 -11.97
C THR A 95 -6.29 -18.22 -13.21
N GLY A 96 -5.02 -17.84 -13.05
CA GLY A 96 -4.21 -17.27 -14.11
C GLY A 96 -4.59 -15.82 -14.48
N GLU A 97 -5.48 -15.17 -13.73
CA GLU A 97 -5.94 -13.81 -14.00
C GLU A 97 -4.79 -12.80 -13.96
N LYS A 98 -4.69 -11.99 -15.01
CA LYS A 98 -3.65 -10.95 -15.17
C LYS A 98 -4.29 -9.60 -15.49
N PRO A 99 -4.91 -8.93 -14.51
CA PRO A 99 -5.70 -7.72 -14.76
C PRO A 99 -4.83 -6.49 -15.11
N TYR A 100 -3.52 -6.55 -14.87
CA TYR A 100 -2.63 -5.41 -15.10
C TYR A 100 -1.88 -5.58 -16.41
N GLN A 101 -2.39 -4.94 -17.47
CA GLN A 101 -1.82 -4.99 -18.82
C GLN A 101 -0.77 -3.90 -19.02
N CYS A 102 0.31 -4.23 -19.72
CA CYS A 102 1.27 -3.24 -20.20
C CYS A 102 0.68 -2.48 -21.40
N ARG A 103 0.81 -1.16 -21.41
CA ARG A 103 0.34 -0.33 -22.52
C ARG A 103 1.30 -0.28 -23.72
N HIS A 104 2.53 -0.78 -23.54
CA HIS A 104 3.60 -0.72 -24.53
C HIS A 104 3.92 -2.08 -25.17
N CYS A 105 3.38 -3.18 -24.63
CA CYS A 105 3.53 -4.51 -25.18
C CYS A 105 2.44 -5.46 -24.67
N SER A 106 2.32 -6.66 -25.23
CA SER A 106 1.28 -7.64 -24.88
C SER A 106 1.45 -8.32 -23.52
N LYS A 107 2.41 -7.90 -22.68
CA LYS A 107 2.63 -8.52 -21.36
C LYS A 107 1.58 -8.06 -20.36
N ALA A 108 1.05 -9.01 -19.60
CA ALA A 108 0.12 -8.77 -18.50
C ALA A 108 0.61 -9.43 -17.20
N PHE A 109 0.21 -8.85 -16.07
CA PHE A 109 0.68 -9.23 -14.74
C PHE A 109 -0.51 -9.46 -13.79
N SER A 110 -0.34 -10.40 -12.85
CA SER A 110 -1.33 -10.69 -11.80
C SER A 110 -1.33 -9.64 -10.67
N GLN A 111 -0.25 -8.84 -10.57
CA GLN A 111 -0.09 -7.78 -9.58
C GLN A 111 0.41 -6.48 -10.22
N ASN A 112 -0.11 -5.33 -9.74
CA ASN A 112 0.29 -4.00 -10.21
C ASN A 112 1.78 -3.71 -9.96
N SER A 113 2.34 -4.23 -8.87
CA SER A 113 3.77 -4.12 -8.57
C SER A 113 4.65 -4.78 -9.64
N GLY A 114 4.19 -5.90 -10.22
CA GLY A 114 4.82 -6.58 -11.34
C GLY A 114 4.82 -5.71 -12.59
N LEU A 115 3.65 -5.15 -12.94
CA LEU A 115 3.53 -4.20 -14.05
C LEU A 115 4.45 -2.99 -13.84
N LYS A 116 4.43 -2.33 -12.67
CA LYS A 116 5.29 -1.17 -12.38
C LYS A 116 6.78 -1.48 -12.52
N LYS A 117 7.24 -2.64 -12.04
CA LYS A 117 8.62 -3.10 -12.25
C LYS A 117 8.91 -3.31 -13.73
N HIS A 118 8.00 -3.96 -14.46
CA HIS A 118 8.16 -4.18 -15.89
C HIS A 118 8.20 -2.88 -16.70
N MET A 119 7.41 -1.86 -16.33
CA MET A 119 7.44 -0.57 -17.04
C MET A 119 8.84 0.06 -17.08
N ARG A 120 9.71 -0.26 -16.12
CA ARG A 120 11.12 0.18 -16.12
C ARG A 120 11.94 -0.40 -17.27
N THR A 121 11.52 -1.52 -17.86
CA THR A 121 12.18 -2.05 -19.07
C THR A 121 11.87 -1.22 -20.31
N HIS A 122 10.77 -0.45 -20.30
CA HIS A 122 10.44 0.48 -21.36
C HIS A 122 11.05 1.87 -21.12
N THR A 123 11.11 2.32 -19.86
CA THR A 123 11.65 3.66 -19.53
C THR A 123 13.16 3.69 -19.29
N GLY A 124 13.78 2.54 -19.03
CA GLY A 124 15.19 2.46 -18.63
C GLY A 124 15.46 2.88 -17.18
N GLU A 125 14.43 3.18 -16.37
CA GLU A 125 14.60 3.65 -15.00
C GLU A 125 15.33 2.62 -14.11
N LYS A 126 16.42 3.05 -13.47
CA LYS A 126 17.23 2.24 -12.55
C LYS A 126 17.38 2.93 -11.19
N PRO A 127 16.34 2.88 -10.33
CA PRO A 127 16.27 3.69 -9.12
C PRO A 127 17.11 3.14 -7.95
N TYR A 128 17.75 1.98 -8.12
CA TYR A 128 18.52 1.34 -7.04
C TYR A 128 20.01 1.44 -7.35
N GLN A 129 20.73 2.28 -6.62
CA GLN A 129 22.16 2.45 -6.75
C GLN A 129 22.90 1.61 -5.69
N CYS A 130 24.01 1.01 -6.09
CA CYS A 130 24.96 0.39 -5.18
C CYS A 130 25.67 1.45 -4.32
N SER A 131 25.84 1.18 -3.02
CA SER A 131 26.58 2.09 -2.13
C SER A 131 28.10 1.91 -2.18
N GLN A 132 28.59 0.84 -2.80
CA GLN A 132 30.00 0.47 -2.88
C GLN A 132 30.61 0.65 -4.29
N CYS A 133 29.79 0.91 -5.30
CA CYS A 133 30.22 1.15 -6.68
C CYS A 133 29.13 1.90 -7.46
N ASP A 134 29.44 2.34 -8.68
CA ASP A 134 28.51 3.14 -9.50
C ASP A 134 27.42 2.32 -10.23
N GLN A 135 27.31 1.02 -9.94
CA GLN A 135 26.30 0.19 -10.58
C GLN A 135 24.89 0.54 -10.12
N VAL A 136 23.99 0.67 -11.10
CA VAL A 136 22.56 0.95 -10.90
C VAL A 136 21.69 -0.19 -11.43
N PHE A 137 20.59 -0.45 -10.74
CA PHE A 137 19.71 -1.59 -10.97
C PHE A 137 18.24 -1.14 -11.08
N SER A 138 17.47 -1.85 -11.92
CA SER A 138 16.02 -1.61 -12.09
C SER A 138 15.18 -2.21 -10.96
N THR A 139 15.74 -3.14 -10.18
CA THR A 139 15.07 -3.76 -9.04
C THR A 139 16.00 -3.90 -7.83
N ASN A 140 15.41 -3.81 -6.63
CA ASN A 140 16.14 -4.01 -5.37
C ASN A 140 16.67 -5.45 -5.22
N SER A 141 16.00 -6.43 -5.82
CA SER A 141 16.44 -7.83 -5.79
C SER A 141 17.77 -8.00 -6.53
N ASN A 142 17.92 -7.36 -7.68
CA ASN A 142 19.17 -7.40 -8.44
C ASN A 142 20.30 -6.70 -7.68
N LEU A 143 20.03 -5.54 -7.06
CA LEU A 143 21.00 -4.88 -6.19
C LEU A 143 21.42 -5.79 -5.03
N ARG A 144 20.47 -6.44 -4.34
CA ARG A 144 20.78 -7.37 -3.25
C ARG A 144 21.62 -8.56 -3.70
N CYS A 145 21.36 -9.10 -4.88
CA CYS A 145 22.16 -10.18 -5.46
C CYS A 145 23.60 -9.71 -5.75
N HIS A 146 23.76 -8.49 -6.27
CA HIS A 146 25.06 -7.88 -6.52
C HIS A 146 25.85 -7.58 -5.23
N MET A 147 25.16 -7.29 -4.12
CA MET A 147 25.77 -7.02 -2.80
C MET A 147 26.03 -8.29 -1.97
N SER A 148 25.57 -9.45 -2.43
CA SER A 148 25.78 -10.73 -1.75
C SER A 148 27.11 -11.34 -2.14
#